data_AF-A0A5U8SV61-F1
#
_entry.id   AF-A0A5U8SV61-F1
#
_cell.length_a   1.000
_cell.length_b   1.000
_cell.length_c   1.000
_cell.angle_alpha   90.00
_cell.angle_beta   90.00
_cell.angle_gamma   90.00
#
_symmetry.space_group_name_H-M   'P 1'
#
loop_
_entity.id
_entity.type
_entity.pdbx_description
1 polymer ?
#
loop_
_entity_poly.entity_id
_entity_poly.type
_entity_poly.pdbx_seq_one_letter_code
_entity_poly.pdbx_strand_id
1 'polypeptide(L)'
;RFSTGILVTAGTAGTVIVLVIFAVTTSKYLAIAGSIIAGFSWLITLSTLMVSAQTALPDWVRARGLALYLTVFSGSMALGSLIWGQIASHTSITIALLAAAAGIIVVWLCVLKVKIDHDNINLSPSEHLTMPEELPFYSEEDKKSVMVCIQYKVDAEHQAQFFALMEQLKRIRLRDGGYSRGLFSVPGTQDEFMETFMVSSPAEHHRQHKRATVDDRRIDSQLNAIIRSKTVVHYLSYSADTGKHK
;
A
#
# COMPACT_ATOMS: atom_id res chain seq x y z
N ARG A 1 -17.52 -15.71 10.36
CA ARG A 1 -16.70 -15.06 9.31
C ARG A 1 -15.50 -15.97 9.05
N PHE A 2 -15.40 -16.58 7.87
CA PHE A 2 -14.20 -17.37 7.53
C PHE A 2 -13.02 -16.41 7.34
N SER A 3 -11.85 -16.76 7.89
CA SER A 3 -10.62 -16.01 7.62
C SER A 3 -10.26 -16.16 6.14
N THR A 4 -9.88 -15.06 5.51
CA THR A 4 -9.40 -14.98 4.12
C THR A 4 -8.37 -16.08 3.81
N GLY A 5 -7.46 -16.38 4.75
CA GLY A 5 -6.46 -17.43 4.59
C GLY A 5 -7.04 -18.85 4.53
N ILE A 6 -8.14 -19.12 5.23
CA ILE A 6 -8.82 -20.43 5.21
C ILE A 6 -9.50 -20.64 3.85
N LEU A 7 -10.13 -19.61 3.30
CA LEU A 7 -10.78 -19.67 1.98
C LEU A 7 -9.77 -19.93 0.86
N VAL A 8 -8.64 -19.21 0.85
CA VAL A 8 -7.56 -19.42 -0.13
C VAL A 8 -6.96 -20.81 0.02
N THR A 9 -6.74 -21.29 1.25
CA THR A 9 -6.22 -22.63 1.51
C THR A 9 -7.17 -23.71 1.00
N ALA A 10 -8.48 -23.58 1.29
CA ALA A 10 -9.50 -24.52 0.83
C ALA A 10 -9.59 -24.56 -0.71
N GLY A 11 -9.58 -23.40 -1.36
CA GLY A 11 -9.56 -23.32 -2.83
C GLY A 11 -8.29 -23.93 -3.42
N THR A 12 -7.13 -23.66 -2.83
CA THR A 12 -5.84 -24.22 -3.28
C THR A 12 -5.82 -25.74 -3.15
N ALA A 13 -6.29 -26.28 -2.02
CA ALA A 13 -6.41 -27.72 -1.81
C ALA A 13 -7.38 -28.37 -2.81
N GLY A 14 -8.51 -27.73 -3.08
CA GLY A 14 -9.47 -28.17 -4.09
C GLY A 14 -8.86 -28.24 -5.49
N THR A 15 -8.08 -27.22 -5.90
CA THR A 15 -7.37 -27.21 -7.18
C THR A 15 -6.34 -28.34 -7.28
N VAL A 16 -5.56 -28.60 -6.22
CA VAL A 16 -4.59 -29.71 -6.18
C VAL A 16 -5.29 -31.06 -6.36
N ILE A 17 -6.38 -31.28 -5.62
CA ILE A 17 -7.17 -32.52 -5.71
C ILE A 17 -7.68 -32.73 -7.15
N VAL A 18 -8.22 -31.69 -7.78
CA VAL A 18 -8.73 -31.77 -9.15
C VAL A 18 -7.62 -32.08 -10.16
N LEU A 19 -6.44 -31.46 -10.04
CA LEU A 19 -5.31 -31.74 -10.93
C LEU A 19 -4.86 -33.20 -10.84
N VAL A 20 -4.83 -33.76 -9.63
CA VAL A 20 -4.52 -35.18 -9.40
C VAL A 20 -5.61 -36.08 -9.99
N ILE A 21 -6.88 -35.73 -9.79
CA ILE A 21 -8.01 -36.47 -10.40
C ILE A 21 -7.86 -36.48 -11.91
N PHE A 22 -7.61 -35.33 -12.56
CA PHE A 22 -7.42 -35.25 -14.01
C PHE A 22 -6.19 -35.99 -14.51
N ALA A 23 -5.13 -36.08 -13.71
CA ALA A 23 -3.92 -36.81 -14.09
C ALA A 23 -4.14 -38.33 -14.17
N VAL A 24 -5.01 -38.88 -13.30
CA VAL A 24 -5.18 -40.34 -13.12
C VAL A 24 -6.50 -40.86 -13.72
N THR A 25 -7.48 -40.00 -13.95
CA THR A 25 -8.83 -40.38 -14.35
C THR A 25 -8.94 -40.68 -15.84
N THR A 26 -9.47 -41.87 -16.17
CA THR A 26 -9.95 -42.22 -17.52
C THR A 26 -11.48 -42.10 -17.65
N SER A 27 -12.20 -41.88 -16.54
CA SER A 27 -13.66 -41.81 -16.48
C SER A 27 -14.20 -40.40 -16.72
N LYS A 28 -15.11 -40.27 -17.70
CA LYS A 28 -15.76 -39.01 -18.07
C LYS A 28 -16.55 -38.37 -16.92
N TYR A 29 -17.20 -39.18 -16.08
CA TYR A 29 -18.01 -38.69 -14.96
C TYR A 29 -17.16 -38.01 -13.87
N LEU A 30 -16.00 -38.60 -13.54
CA LEU A 30 -15.05 -38.01 -12.60
C LEU A 30 -14.45 -36.72 -13.15
N ALA A 31 -14.22 -36.63 -14.45
CA ALA A 31 -13.75 -35.40 -15.09
C ALA A 31 -14.79 -34.26 -14.99
N ILE A 32 -16.08 -34.57 -15.19
CA ILE A 32 -17.18 -33.59 -15.04
C ILE A 32 -17.29 -33.11 -13.59
N ALA A 33 -17.31 -34.04 -12.63
CA ALA A 33 -17.34 -33.69 -11.21
C ALA A 33 -16.11 -32.86 -10.80
N GLY A 34 -14.93 -33.25 -11.27
CA GLY A 34 -13.68 -32.51 -11.06
C GLY A 34 -13.74 -31.09 -11.63
N SER A 35 -14.34 -30.89 -12.80
CA SER A 35 -14.51 -29.57 -13.42
C SER A 35 -15.38 -28.63 -12.59
N ILE A 36 -16.44 -29.16 -11.95
CA ILE A 36 -17.30 -28.39 -11.04
C ILE A 36 -16.48 -27.91 -9.83
N ILE A 37 -15.73 -28.83 -9.21
CA ILE A 37 -14.87 -28.52 -8.05
C ILE A 37 -13.78 -27.52 -8.46
N ALA A 38 -13.23 -27.65 -9.67
CA ALA A 38 -12.24 -26.74 -10.23
C ALA A 38 -12.80 -25.31 -10.30
N GLY A 39 -14.01 -25.16 -10.83
CA GLY A 39 -14.70 -23.89 -10.94
C GLY A 39 -14.92 -23.22 -9.59
N PHE A 40 -15.44 -23.97 -8.61
CA PHE A 40 -15.62 -23.45 -7.25
C PHE A 40 -14.29 -23.05 -6.60
N SER A 41 -13.28 -23.90 -6.70
CA SER A 41 -11.95 -23.67 -6.12
C SER A 41 -11.30 -22.42 -6.71
N TRP A 42 -11.37 -22.28 -8.04
CA TRP A 42 -10.87 -21.11 -8.76
C TRP A 42 -11.61 -19.83 -8.36
N LEU A 43 -12.94 -19.86 -8.34
CA LEU A 43 -13.76 -18.68 -8.01
C LEU A 43 -13.55 -18.21 -6.57
N ILE A 44 -13.48 -19.14 -5.61
CA ILE A 44 -13.24 -18.82 -4.19
C ILE A 44 -11.87 -18.16 -4.04
N THR A 45 -10.82 -18.76 -4.60
CA THR A 45 -9.45 -18.21 -4.51
C THR A 45 -9.38 -16.85 -5.19
N LEU A 46 -9.86 -16.72 -6.42
CA LEU A 46 -9.78 -15.49 -7.20
C LEU A 46 -10.56 -14.35 -6.53
N SER A 47 -11.78 -14.60 -6.07
CA SER A 47 -12.61 -13.58 -5.41
C SER A 47 -11.98 -13.15 -4.09
N THR A 48 -11.44 -14.09 -3.31
CA THR A 48 -10.78 -13.81 -2.04
C THR A 48 -9.52 -12.98 -2.24
N LEU A 49 -8.70 -13.31 -3.24
CA LEU A 49 -7.50 -12.53 -3.60
C LEU A 49 -7.89 -11.13 -4.09
N MET A 50 -8.93 -11.01 -4.91
CA MET A 50 -9.42 -9.72 -5.41
C MET A 50 -9.89 -8.81 -4.27
N VAL A 51 -10.71 -9.33 -3.35
CA VAL A 51 -11.16 -8.57 -2.18
C VAL A 51 -9.97 -8.16 -1.33
N SER A 52 -9.04 -9.08 -1.07
CA SER A 52 -7.84 -8.81 -0.27
C SER A 52 -6.97 -7.71 -0.89
N ALA A 53 -6.76 -7.76 -2.20
CA ALA A 53 -6.01 -6.72 -2.92
C ALA A 53 -6.71 -5.36 -2.85
N GLN A 54 -8.05 -5.33 -2.98
CA GLN A 54 -8.83 -4.08 -2.87
C GLN A 54 -8.78 -3.48 -1.47
N THR A 55 -8.84 -4.31 -0.43
CA THR A 55 -8.81 -3.87 0.98
C THR A 55 -7.42 -3.48 1.46
N ALA A 56 -6.36 -4.07 0.89
CA ALA A 56 -4.98 -3.70 1.21
C ALA A 56 -4.56 -2.38 0.57
N LEU A 57 -5.23 -1.95 -0.50
CA LEU A 57 -4.91 -0.73 -1.23
C LEU A 57 -5.75 0.47 -0.72
N PRO A 58 -5.09 1.59 -0.37
CA PRO A 58 -5.77 2.86 -0.11
C PRO A 58 -6.60 3.34 -1.31
N ASP A 59 -7.73 4.01 -1.06
CA ASP A 59 -8.67 4.47 -2.10
C ASP A 59 -7.99 5.26 -3.23
N TRP A 60 -6.99 6.10 -2.88
CA TRP A 60 -6.31 7.00 -3.81
C TRP A 60 -5.32 6.29 -4.78
N VAL A 61 -4.86 5.08 -4.45
CA VAL A 61 -4.05 4.24 -5.37
C VAL A 61 -4.76 2.99 -5.87
N ARG A 62 -5.96 2.69 -5.36
CA ARG A 62 -6.66 1.42 -5.61
C ARG A 62 -6.73 1.09 -7.10
N ALA A 63 -7.09 2.04 -7.96
CA ALA A 63 -7.15 1.83 -9.40
C ALA A 63 -5.81 1.43 -10.03
N ARG A 64 -4.70 2.09 -9.63
CA ARG A 64 -3.35 1.79 -10.13
C ARG A 64 -2.86 0.44 -9.64
N GLY A 65 -3.08 0.14 -8.36
CA GLY A 65 -2.70 -1.15 -7.77
C GLY A 65 -3.48 -2.32 -8.40
N LEU A 66 -4.78 -2.15 -8.65
CA LEU A 66 -5.59 -3.17 -9.33
C LEU A 66 -5.18 -3.37 -10.80
N ALA A 67 -4.79 -2.30 -11.51
CA ALA A 67 -4.27 -2.43 -12.87
C ALA A 67 -2.97 -3.26 -12.89
N LEU A 68 -2.06 -3.04 -11.94
CA LEU A 68 -0.85 -3.85 -11.80
C LEU A 68 -1.19 -5.31 -11.43
N TYR A 69 -2.13 -5.53 -10.50
CA TYR A 69 -2.61 -6.86 -10.17
C TYR A 69 -3.10 -7.61 -11.41
N LEU A 70 -3.97 -6.99 -12.23
CA LEU A 70 -4.51 -7.60 -13.44
C LEU A 70 -3.44 -7.85 -14.49
N THR A 71 -2.45 -6.97 -14.59
CA THR A 71 -1.31 -7.13 -15.51
C THR A 71 -0.47 -8.33 -15.11
N VAL A 72 -0.10 -8.44 -13.83
CA VAL A 72 0.66 -9.60 -13.30
C VAL A 72 -0.15 -10.88 -13.43
N PHE A 73 -1.46 -10.83 -13.16
CA PHE A 73 -2.36 -11.97 -13.30
C PHE A 73 -2.40 -12.46 -14.75
N SER A 74 -2.59 -11.55 -15.70
CA SER A 74 -2.62 -11.86 -17.14
C SER A 74 -1.27 -12.36 -17.65
N GLY A 75 -0.18 -11.73 -17.22
CA GLY A 75 1.19 -12.19 -17.52
C GLY A 75 1.48 -13.59 -16.97
N SER A 76 1.01 -13.88 -15.76
CA SER A 76 1.15 -15.20 -15.13
C SER A 76 0.35 -16.27 -15.86
N MET A 77 -0.85 -15.96 -16.34
CA MET A 77 -1.64 -16.89 -17.18
C MET A 77 -0.94 -17.17 -18.51
N ALA A 78 -0.38 -16.14 -19.17
CA ALA A 78 0.35 -16.31 -20.42
C ALA A 78 1.62 -17.15 -20.23
N LEU A 79 2.47 -16.80 -19.26
CA LEU A 79 3.69 -17.57 -18.95
C LEU A 79 3.37 -18.99 -18.48
N GLY A 80 2.36 -19.15 -17.61
CA GLY A 80 1.93 -20.45 -17.11
C GLY A 80 1.45 -21.37 -18.23
N SER A 81 0.62 -20.86 -19.15
CA SER A 81 0.13 -21.66 -20.28
C SER A 81 1.27 -22.08 -21.22
N LEU A 82 2.26 -21.21 -21.45
CA LEU A 82 3.46 -21.55 -22.22
C LEU A 82 4.29 -22.64 -21.52
N ILE A 83 4.60 -22.48 -20.24
CA ILE A 83 5.43 -23.42 -19.47
C ILE A 83 4.75 -24.80 -19.41
N TRP A 84 3.49 -24.86 -18.98
CA TRP A 84 2.78 -26.13 -18.86
C TRP A 84 2.46 -26.76 -20.22
N GLY A 85 2.22 -25.94 -21.25
CA GLY A 85 2.04 -26.42 -22.62
C GLY A 85 3.30 -27.10 -23.17
N GLN A 86 4.47 -26.49 -22.97
CA GLN A 86 5.76 -27.08 -23.35
C GLN A 86 6.05 -28.37 -22.60
N ILE A 87 5.78 -28.42 -21.29
CA ILE A 87 5.95 -29.64 -20.50
C ILE A 87 5.01 -30.73 -21.04
N ALA A 88 3.73 -30.41 -21.26
CA ALA A 88 2.76 -31.37 -21.76
C ALA A 88 3.11 -31.92 -23.16
N SER A 89 3.70 -31.10 -24.04
CA SER A 89 4.11 -31.52 -25.39
C SER A 89 5.39 -32.37 -25.39
N HIS A 90 6.33 -32.12 -24.49
CA HIS A 90 7.61 -32.84 -24.44
C HIS A 90 7.60 -34.08 -23.55
N THR A 91 6.72 -34.16 -22.54
CA THR A 91 6.62 -35.32 -21.65
C THR A 91 5.28 -36.03 -21.76
N SER A 92 4.25 -35.48 -21.13
CA SER A 92 2.87 -35.94 -21.19
C SER A 92 1.95 -35.00 -20.39
N ILE A 93 0.66 -35.05 -20.69
CA ILE A 93 -0.38 -34.31 -19.96
C ILE A 93 -0.39 -34.71 -18.48
N THR A 94 -0.26 -36.00 -18.17
CA THR A 94 -0.25 -36.51 -16.78
C THR A 94 0.92 -35.92 -15.99
N ILE A 95 2.13 -35.90 -16.55
CA ILE A 95 3.31 -35.32 -15.88
C ILE A 95 3.12 -33.81 -15.67
N ALA A 96 2.59 -33.10 -16.67
CA ALA A 96 2.32 -31.66 -16.55
C ALA A 96 1.33 -31.35 -15.41
N LEU A 97 0.23 -32.11 -15.30
CA LEU A 97 -0.77 -31.94 -14.25
C LEU A 97 -0.22 -32.23 -12.84
N LEU A 98 0.55 -33.30 -12.69
CA LEU A 98 1.18 -33.65 -11.40
C LEU A 98 2.25 -32.63 -11.00
N ALA A 99 3.07 -32.17 -11.94
CA ALA A 99 4.05 -31.12 -11.69
C ALA A 99 3.39 -29.79 -11.31
N ALA A 100 2.26 -29.43 -11.94
CA ALA A 100 1.47 -28.27 -11.56
C ALA A 100 0.88 -28.40 -10.14
N ALA A 101 0.35 -29.56 -9.80
CA ALA A 101 -0.13 -29.85 -8.44
C ALA A 101 0.98 -29.71 -7.39
N ALA A 102 2.17 -30.26 -7.66
CA ALA A 102 3.33 -30.12 -6.80
C ALA A 102 3.78 -28.65 -6.68
N GLY A 103 3.81 -27.91 -7.79
CA GLY A 103 4.14 -26.48 -7.81
C GLY A 103 3.20 -25.65 -6.95
N ILE A 104 1.89 -25.91 -7.01
CA ILE A 104 0.90 -25.25 -6.16
C ILE A 104 1.18 -25.53 -4.68
N ILE A 105 1.48 -26.77 -4.30
CA ILE A 105 1.82 -27.13 -2.91
C ILE A 105 3.08 -26.37 -2.45
N VAL A 106 4.13 -26.33 -3.28
CA VAL A 106 5.37 -25.61 -2.96
C VAL A 106 5.10 -24.12 -2.75
N VAL A 107 4.35 -23.48 -3.65
CA VAL A 107 3.97 -22.06 -3.52
C VAL A 107 3.16 -21.83 -2.25
N TRP A 108 2.18 -22.70 -1.96
CA TRP A 108 1.37 -22.60 -0.75
C TRP A 108 2.22 -22.71 0.52
N LEU A 109 3.16 -23.65 0.59
CA LEU A 109 4.10 -23.78 1.71
C LEU A 109 5.02 -22.56 1.85
N CYS A 110 5.48 -22.00 0.73
CA CYS A 110 6.25 -20.75 0.74
C CYS A 110 5.42 -19.59 1.30
N VAL A 111 4.17 -19.44 0.86
CA VAL A 111 3.26 -18.39 1.34
C VAL A 111 2.99 -18.54 2.84
N LEU A 112 2.84 -19.76 3.36
CA LEU A 112 2.69 -20.00 4.81
C LEU A 112 3.93 -19.58 5.62
N LYS A 113 5.13 -19.68 5.03
CA LYS A 113 6.39 -19.26 5.67
C LYS A 113 6.63 -17.76 5.60
N VAL A 114 6.16 -17.11 4.54
CA VAL A 114 6.16 -15.65 4.46
C VAL A 114 5.07 -15.16 5.41
N LYS A 115 5.43 -14.97 6.69
CA LYS A 115 4.68 -14.09 7.58
C LYS A 115 4.64 -12.72 6.90
N ILE A 116 3.58 -12.44 6.16
CA ILE A 116 3.30 -11.09 5.72
C ILE A 116 2.88 -10.37 7.00
N ASP A 117 3.81 -9.63 7.59
CA ASP A 117 3.61 -8.74 8.73
C ASP A 117 2.72 -7.56 8.28
N HIS A 118 1.48 -7.87 7.91
CA HIS A 118 0.42 -6.91 7.58
C HIS A 118 -0.39 -6.51 8.83
N ASP A 119 -0.14 -7.14 9.98
CA ASP A 119 -0.87 -6.86 11.21
C ASP A 119 -0.52 -5.51 11.86
N ASN A 120 0.49 -4.80 11.36
CA ASN A 120 0.97 -3.55 11.94
C ASN A 120 0.94 -2.32 11.04
N ILE A 121 0.42 -2.42 9.81
CA ILE A 121 0.34 -1.26 8.90
C ILE A 121 -1.13 -0.96 8.58
N ASN A 122 -1.74 -0.10 9.38
CA ASN A 122 -3.11 0.33 9.20
C ASN A 122 -3.14 1.60 8.34
N LEU A 123 -3.34 1.40 7.03
CA LEU A 123 -3.46 2.48 6.04
C LEU A 123 -4.86 3.10 5.95
N SER A 124 -5.76 2.79 6.90
CA SER A 124 -7.09 3.40 6.92
C SER A 124 -6.98 4.92 7.09
N PRO A 125 -7.82 5.72 6.42
CA PRO A 125 -7.82 7.17 6.59
C PRO A 125 -8.01 7.54 8.06
N SER A 126 -7.10 8.36 8.59
CA SER A 126 -7.18 8.90 9.93
C SER A 126 -7.44 10.39 9.85
N GLU A 127 -8.63 10.84 10.24
CA GLU A 127 -9.00 12.26 10.27
C GLU A 127 -8.31 13.06 11.40
N HIS A 128 -7.15 12.62 11.91
CA HIS A 128 -6.51 13.26 13.07
C HIS A 128 -5.78 14.57 12.72
N LEU A 129 -5.49 14.81 11.45
CA LEU A 129 -4.93 16.08 11.00
C LEU A 129 -6.06 17.09 10.78
N THR A 130 -6.60 17.63 11.87
CA THR A 130 -7.54 18.76 11.81
C THR A 130 -6.84 19.94 11.14
N MET A 131 -7.36 20.36 9.98
CA MET A 131 -6.88 21.56 9.31
C MET A 131 -7.22 22.78 10.20
N PRO A 132 -6.29 23.71 10.45
CA PRO A 132 -6.65 24.98 11.07
C PRO A 132 -7.75 25.64 10.23
N GLU A 133 -8.83 26.08 10.87
CA GLU A 133 -10.06 26.58 10.24
C GLU A 133 -9.85 27.89 9.43
N GLU A 134 -8.65 28.47 9.50
CA GLU A 134 -8.28 29.78 8.93
C GLU A 134 -7.45 29.69 7.64
N LEU A 135 -7.76 28.75 6.73
CA LEU A 135 -7.19 28.81 5.39
C LEU A 135 -8.18 29.55 4.46
N PRO A 136 -7.87 30.79 4.02
CA PRO A 136 -8.76 31.56 3.17
C PRO A 136 -9.00 30.81 1.86
N PHE A 137 -10.28 30.67 1.52
CA PHE A 137 -10.86 30.20 0.26
C PHE A 137 -9.83 30.04 -0.89
N TYR A 138 -9.28 28.82 -1.05
CA TYR A 138 -8.43 28.49 -2.20
C TYR A 138 -9.27 27.82 -3.27
N SER A 139 -9.14 28.25 -4.53
CA SER A 139 -9.67 27.49 -5.66
C SER A 139 -8.77 26.29 -5.92
N GLU A 140 -9.34 25.14 -6.32
CA GLU A 140 -8.54 23.96 -6.68
C GLU A 140 -7.58 24.21 -7.88
N GLU A 141 -7.71 25.35 -8.55
CA GLU A 141 -6.94 25.76 -9.72
C GLU A 141 -5.63 26.48 -9.39
N ASP A 142 -5.41 26.88 -8.13
CA ASP A 142 -4.19 27.57 -7.71
C ASP A 142 -2.97 26.62 -7.73
N LYS A 143 -2.05 26.83 -8.67
CA LYS A 143 -0.79 26.07 -8.81
C LYS A 143 0.37 26.62 -7.96
N LYS A 144 0.09 27.49 -6.99
CA LYS A 144 1.12 28.12 -6.16
C LYS A 144 1.63 27.11 -5.12
N SER A 145 2.95 27.00 -4.99
CA SER A 145 3.51 26.11 -3.99
C SER A 145 3.23 26.63 -2.58
N VAL A 146 2.95 25.72 -1.66
CA VAL A 146 2.71 26.01 -0.25
C VAL A 146 3.93 25.53 0.54
N MET A 147 4.54 26.43 1.30
CA MET A 147 5.55 26.11 2.29
C MET A 147 4.87 25.95 3.65
N VAL A 148 5.06 24.79 4.27
CA VAL A 148 4.58 24.51 5.61
C VAL A 148 5.76 24.57 6.56
N CYS A 149 5.65 25.40 7.59
CA CYS A 149 6.63 25.52 8.66
C CYS A 149 6.00 25.03 9.96
N ILE A 150 6.65 24.07 10.61
CA ILE A 150 6.21 23.52 11.90
C ILE A 150 7.30 23.77 12.93
N GLN A 151 6.96 24.53 13.96
CA GLN A 151 7.83 24.78 15.11
C GLN A 151 7.51 23.78 16.21
N TYR A 152 8.55 23.14 16.73
CA TYR A 152 8.51 22.18 17.82
C TYR A 152 9.32 22.71 19.00
N LYS A 153 8.76 22.58 20.20
CA LYS A 153 9.51 22.74 21.46
C LYS A 153 9.69 21.39 22.13
N VAL A 154 10.92 20.97 22.39
CA VAL A 154 11.27 19.62 22.85
C VAL A 154 12.33 19.69 23.94
N ASP A 155 12.09 18.99 25.04
CA ASP A 155 13.05 18.89 26.14
C ASP A 155 14.31 18.14 25.76
N ALA A 156 15.44 18.58 26.29
CA ALA A 156 16.76 17.97 26.09
C ALA A 156 16.75 16.44 26.29
N GLU A 157 16.00 15.93 27.27
CA GLU A 157 15.86 14.49 27.56
C GLU A 157 15.21 13.71 26.40
N HIS A 158 14.33 14.34 25.62
CA HIS A 158 13.56 13.69 24.55
C HIS A 158 14.13 13.94 23.15
N GLN A 159 15.22 14.71 23.00
CA GLN A 159 15.76 15.11 21.69
C GLN A 159 16.20 13.91 20.83
N ALA A 160 16.84 12.90 21.42
CA ALA A 160 17.26 11.71 20.69
C ALA A 160 16.05 10.95 20.09
N GLN A 161 14.98 10.82 20.87
CA GLN A 161 13.73 10.21 20.43
C GLN A 161 13.03 11.07 19.36
N PHE A 162 13.05 12.39 19.53
CA PHE A 162 12.52 13.33 18.55
C PHE A 162 13.19 13.17 17.18
N PHE A 163 14.52 13.17 17.10
CA PHE A 163 15.22 13.01 15.82
C PHE A 163 14.91 11.66 15.14
N ALA A 164 14.79 10.59 15.92
CA ALA A 164 14.40 9.28 15.40
C ALA A 164 12.97 9.29 14.81
N LEU A 165 12.03 9.99 15.45
CA LEU A 165 10.67 10.16 14.94
C LEU A 165 10.63 11.09 13.71
N MET A 166 11.44 12.15 13.69
CA MET A 166 11.53 13.08 12.56
C MET A 166 12.07 12.41 11.29
N GLU A 167 12.95 11.42 11.39
CA GLU A 167 13.38 10.62 10.23
C GLU A 167 12.28 9.69 9.69
N GLN A 168 11.38 9.21 10.56
CA GLN A 168 10.20 8.47 10.11
C GLN A 168 9.19 9.41 9.42
N LEU A 169 8.94 10.57 10.02
CA LEU A 169 8.06 11.60 9.46
C LEU A 169 8.55 12.12 8.11
N LYS A 170 9.86 12.21 7.89
CA LYS A 170 10.45 12.58 6.60
C LYS A 170 9.88 11.74 5.45
N ARG A 171 9.84 10.41 5.62
CA ARG A 171 9.33 9.49 4.59
C ARG A 171 7.84 9.70 4.34
N ILE A 172 7.07 9.95 5.40
CA ILE A 172 5.64 10.23 5.33
C ILE A 172 5.39 11.54 4.56
N ARG A 173 6.07 12.62 4.93
CA ARG A 173 5.94 13.94 4.26
C ARG A 173 6.28 13.85 2.77
N LEU A 174 7.32 13.11 2.40
CA LEU A 174 7.71 12.92 1.00
C LEU A 174 6.73 12.03 0.22
N ARG A 175 6.22 10.95 0.84
CA ARG A 175 5.20 10.07 0.26
C ARG A 175 3.92 10.83 -0.06
N ASP A 176 3.53 11.75 0.82
CA ASP A 176 2.23 12.42 0.73
C ASP A 176 2.22 13.67 -0.16
N GLY A 177 3.34 13.96 -0.85
CA GLY A 177 3.45 15.02 -1.85
C GLY A 177 4.40 16.17 -1.50
N GLY A 178 5.08 16.10 -0.35
CA GLY A 178 6.16 17.02 -0.02
C GLY A 178 7.39 16.74 -0.89
N TYR A 179 8.01 17.76 -1.49
CA TYR A 179 9.16 17.55 -2.39
C TYR A 179 10.48 18.18 -1.93
N SER A 180 10.44 19.06 -0.92
CA SER A 180 11.62 19.65 -0.32
C SER A 180 11.37 19.77 1.17
N ARG A 181 12.12 19.03 2.00
CA ARG A 181 11.95 18.97 3.46
C ARG A 181 13.26 19.23 4.18
N GLY A 182 13.25 20.12 5.17
CA GLY A 182 14.37 20.41 6.06
C GLY A 182 13.95 20.38 7.53
N LEU A 183 14.91 20.10 8.42
CA LEU A 183 14.77 20.22 9.86
C LEU A 183 15.94 21.08 10.36
N PHE A 184 15.65 22.13 11.11
CA PHE A 184 16.60 23.14 11.53
C PHE A 184 16.49 23.38 13.04
N SER A 185 17.61 23.61 13.72
CA SER A 185 17.64 24.14 15.09
C SER A 185 17.52 25.66 15.07
N VAL A 186 16.74 26.23 15.99
CA VAL A 186 16.62 27.69 16.08
C VAL A 186 17.84 28.27 16.81
N PRO A 187 18.55 29.26 16.25
CA PRO A 187 19.69 29.88 16.93
C PRO A 187 19.27 30.56 18.24
N GLY A 188 20.03 30.32 19.32
CA GLY A 188 19.79 30.93 20.63
C GLY A 188 18.88 30.12 21.57
N THR A 189 18.33 29.00 21.11
CA THR A 189 17.54 28.07 21.92
C THR A 189 18.04 26.64 21.71
N GLN A 190 18.12 25.84 22.78
CA GLN A 190 18.52 24.41 22.68
C GLN A 190 17.33 23.47 22.49
N ASP A 191 16.11 23.98 22.72
CA ASP A 191 14.89 23.17 22.80
C ASP A 191 13.92 23.43 21.63
N GLU A 192 14.30 24.24 20.64
CA GLU A 192 13.41 24.63 19.54
C GLU A 192 13.92 24.15 18.17
N PHE A 193 13.01 23.50 17.43
CA PHE A 193 13.27 22.94 16.12
C PHE A 193 12.21 23.39 15.11
N MET A 194 12.62 23.66 13.89
CA MET A 194 11.76 24.06 12.77
C MET A 194 11.82 22.98 11.68
N GLU A 195 10.70 22.31 11.41
CA GLU A 195 10.52 21.53 10.20
C GLU A 195 9.93 22.43 9.11
N THR A 196 10.49 22.36 7.90
CA THR A 196 9.93 23.02 6.72
C THR A 196 9.72 22.00 5.64
N PHE A 197 8.56 22.02 4.97
CA PHE A 197 8.37 21.28 3.73
C PHE A 197 7.54 22.02 2.68
N MET A 198 7.83 21.75 1.41
CA MET A 198 7.14 22.34 0.26
C MET A 198 6.15 21.37 -0.37
N VAL A 199 4.96 21.86 -0.71
CA VAL A 199 3.92 21.13 -1.45
C VAL A 199 3.54 21.91 -2.71
N SER A 200 3.25 21.20 -3.81
CA SER A 200 3.12 21.80 -5.15
C SER A 200 1.87 22.66 -5.34
N SER A 201 0.81 22.45 -4.54
CA SER A 201 -0.40 23.26 -4.59
C SER A 201 -1.19 23.20 -3.26
N PRO A 202 -2.09 24.16 -2.99
CA PRO A 202 -2.98 24.10 -1.84
C PRO A 202 -3.93 22.90 -1.90
N ALA A 203 -4.36 22.51 -3.11
CA ALA A 203 -5.17 21.30 -3.31
C ALA A 203 -4.42 20.02 -2.93
N GLU A 204 -3.14 19.91 -3.26
CA GLU A 204 -2.32 18.77 -2.82
C GLU A 204 -2.03 18.82 -1.31
N HIS A 205 -1.86 19.99 -0.71
CA HIS A 205 -1.78 20.13 0.75
C HIS A 205 -3.09 19.67 1.44
N HIS A 206 -4.26 20.07 0.92
CA HIS A 206 -5.54 19.61 1.45
C HIS A 206 -5.73 18.09 1.26
N ARG A 207 -5.26 17.54 0.14
CA ARG A 207 -5.25 16.08 -0.08
C ARG A 207 -4.28 15.36 0.85
N GLN A 208 -3.15 15.95 1.19
CA GLN A 208 -2.21 15.41 2.16
C GLN A 208 -2.87 15.22 3.54
N HIS A 209 -3.70 16.18 3.99
CA HIS A 209 -4.49 16.03 5.21
C HIS A 209 -5.48 14.85 5.15
N LYS A 210 -6.10 14.61 3.99
CA LYS A 210 -7.00 13.46 3.76
C LYS A 210 -6.27 12.12 3.58
N ARG A 211 -4.96 12.13 3.29
CA ARG A 211 -4.12 10.95 3.07
C ARG A 211 -3.47 10.41 4.35
N ALA A 212 -3.67 11.08 5.50
CA ALA A 212 -3.14 10.61 6.77
C ALA A 212 -3.66 9.21 7.11
N THR A 213 -2.73 8.32 7.50
CA THR A 213 -3.03 6.93 7.84
C THR A 213 -2.97 6.68 9.36
N VAL A 214 -3.59 5.59 9.85
CA VAL A 214 -3.55 5.21 11.27
C VAL A 214 -2.10 4.97 11.77
N ASP A 215 -1.20 4.52 10.92
CA ASP A 215 0.24 4.45 11.24
C ASP A 215 0.87 5.82 11.44
N ASP A 216 0.51 6.78 10.59
CA ASP A 216 0.96 8.16 10.73
C ASP A 216 0.41 8.75 12.05
N ARG A 217 -0.82 8.38 12.45
CA ARG A 217 -1.38 8.74 13.77
C ARG A 217 -0.56 8.19 14.92
N ARG A 218 -0.02 6.98 14.84
CA ARG A 218 0.83 6.40 15.90
C ARG A 218 2.12 7.21 16.07
N ILE A 219 2.77 7.57 14.95
CA ILE A 219 3.99 8.39 14.95
C ILE A 219 3.68 9.80 15.47
N ASP A 220 2.59 10.43 15.00
CA ASP A 220 2.14 11.73 15.50
C ASP A 220 1.78 11.69 16.99
N SER A 221 1.21 10.59 17.49
CA SER A 221 0.88 10.42 18.92
C SER A 221 2.15 10.28 19.78
N GLN A 222 3.13 9.49 19.32
CA GLN A 222 4.43 9.38 19.96
C GLN A 222 5.17 10.72 19.97
N LEU A 223 5.06 11.49 18.88
CA LEU A 223 5.61 12.83 18.80
C LEU A 223 4.90 13.79 19.76
N ASN A 224 3.57 13.81 19.77
CA ASN A 224 2.78 14.66 20.66
C ASN A 224 3.04 14.38 22.15
N ALA A 225 3.45 13.15 22.51
CA ALA A 225 3.80 12.80 23.88
C ALA A 225 5.14 13.40 24.36
N ILE A 226 6.05 13.75 23.44
CA ILE A 226 7.40 14.24 23.77
C ILE A 226 7.60 15.73 23.50
N ILE A 227 6.71 16.36 22.74
CA ILE A 227 6.78 17.80 22.43
C ILE A 227 5.96 18.61 23.45
N ARG A 228 6.48 19.77 23.86
CA ARG A 228 5.77 20.72 24.72
C ARG A 228 4.72 21.52 23.95
N SER A 229 5.06 21.93 22.73
CA SER A 229 4.17 22.69 21.86
C SER A 229 4.52 22.47 20.40
N LYS A 230 3.49 22.56 19.56
CA LYS A 230 3.58 22.52 18.11
C LYS A 230 2.85 23.73 17.52
N THR A 231 3.54 24.52 16.71
CA THR A 231 2.93 25.65 16.00
C THR A 231 3.12 25.44 14.50
N VAL A 232 2.02 25.48 13.74
CA VAL A 232 2.04 25.28 12.29
C VAL A 232 1.70 26.60 11.61
N VAL A 233 2.55 27.01 10.67
CA VAL A 233 2.35 28.22 9.86
C VAL A 233 2.47 27.84 8.39
N HIS A 234 1.54 28.34 7.57
CA HIS A 234 1.52 28.12 6.13
C HIS A 234 1.94 29.41 5.42
N TYR A 235 2.88 29.29 4.50
CA TYR A 235 3.33 30.38 3.63
C TYR A 235 3.04 30.01 2.18
N LEU A 236 2.56 30.96 1.40
CA LEU A 236 2.32 30.77 -0.03
C LEU A 236 3.52 31.31 -0.82
N SER A 237 3.93 30.58 -1.84
CA SER A 237 4.93 31.09 -2.78
C SER A 237 4.34 32.29 -3.52
N TYR A 238 4.97 33.45 -3.40
CA TYR A 238 4.73 34.57 -4.29
C TYR A 238 5.66 34.44 -5.49
N SER A 239 5.08 34.24 -6.68
CA SER A 239 5.81 34.47 -7.92
C SER A 239 5.59 35.93 -8.30
N ALA A 240 6.64 36.74 -8.28
CA ALA A 240 6.61 38.02 -8.95
C ALA A 240 6.48 37.72 -10.45
N ASP A 241 5.26 37.75 -10.97
CA ASP A 241 5.04 37.66 -12.41
C ASP A 241 5.63 38.92 -13.03
N THR A 242 6.90 38.86 -13.42
CA THR A 242 7.49 39.83 -14.33
C THR A 242 6.77 39.63 -15.64
N GLY A 243 5.71 40.42 -15.86
CA GLY A 243 4.97 40.46 -17.10
C GLY A 243 5.93 40.52 -18.29
N LYS A 244 6.10 39.37 -18.96
CA LYS A 244 6.58 39.31 -20.32
C LYS A 244 5.38 38.95 -21.19
N HIS A 245 4.57 39.96 -21.45
CA HIS A 245 3.89 40.04 -22.73
C HIS A 245 4.97 40.05 -23.83
N LYS A 246 5.04 38.98 -24.62
CA LYS A 246 5.34 39.04 -26.05
C LYS A 246 4.57 37.93 -26.75
#